data_AF-Q57XV8-F1
#
_entry.id   AF-Q57XV8-F1
#
_cell.length_a   1.000
_cell.length_b   1.000
_cell.length_c   1.000
_cell.angle_alpha   90.00
_cell.angle_beta   90.00
_cell.angle_gamma   90.00
#
_symmetry.space_group_name_H-M   'P 1'
#
loop_
_entity.id
_entity.type
_entity.pdbx_description
1 polymer ?
#
loop_
_entity_poly.entity_id
_entity_poly.type
_entity_poly.pdbx_seq_one_letter_code
_entity_poly.pdbx_strand_id
1 'polypeptide(L)'
;MLIPVRCYSCGKVVGHLYELYQELLNQDHTEAEALNALRLSRMCCRRMILSHIDLADDLLPYSVPVVGSMPLINPVQGPVPRRQ
;
A
#
# COMPACT_ATOMS: atom_id res chain seq x y z
N MET A 1 5.94 1.87 -1.09
CA MET A 1 6.05 0.98 -2.25
C MET A 1 4.72 0.28 -2.36
N LEU A 2 4.24 0.08 -3.58
CA LEU A 2 2.90 -0.45 -3.83
C LEU A 2 2.77 -1.91 -3.39
N ILE A 3 1.53 -2.33 -3.11
CA ILE A 3 1.21 -3.70 -2.71
C ILE A 3 1.62 -4.71 -3.79
N PRO A 4 2.20 -5.88 -3.44
CA PRO A 4 2.48 -6.92 -4.41
C PRO A 4 1.21 -7.36 -5.16
N VAL A 5 1.31 -7.40 -6.49
CA VAL A 5 0.22 -7.82 -7.38
C VAL A 5 -0.27 -9.25 -7.03
N ARG A 6 0.66 -10.15 -6.68
CA ARG A 6 0.39 -11.54 -6.30
C ARG A 6 1.03 -11.88 -4.96
N CYS A 7 0.43 -12.80 -4.23
CA CYS A 7 1.03 -13.34 -3.01
C CYS A 7 2.29 -14.16 -3.32
N TYR A 8 3.39 -13.84 -2.64
CA TYR A 8 4.69 -14.48 -2.83
C TYR A 8 4.70 -16.00 -2.61
N SER A 9 3.77 -16.54 -1.82
CA SER A 9 3.72 -17.98 -1.53
C SER A 9 2.65 -18.71 -2.35
N CYS A 10 1.43 -18.15 -2.41
CA CYS A 10 0.27 -18.83 -3.00
C CYS A 10 0.04 -18.49 -4.48
N GLY A 11 0.68 -17.43 -5.00
CA GLY A 11 0.47 -16.93 -6.37
C GLY A 11 -0.90 -16.29 -6.65
N LYS A 12 -1.85 -16.33 -5.70
CA LYS A 12 -3.16 -15.67 -5.81
C LYS A 12 -2.96 -14.17 -6.04
N VAL A 13 -3.76 -13.56 -6.92
CA VAL A 13 -3.80 -12.11 -7.12
C VAL A 13 -4.35 -11.45 -5.86
N VAL A 14 -3.60 -10.50 -5.29
CA VAL A 14 -3.95 -9.79 -4.04
C VAL A 14 -4.01 -8.28 -4.23
N GLY A 15 -3.32 -7.71 -5.23
CA GLY A 15 -3.19 -6.26 -5.38
C GLY A 15 -4.52 -5.48 -5.44
N HIS A 16 -5.55 -6.04 -6.07
CA HIS A 16 -6.89 -5.43 -6.17
C HIS A 16 -7.67 -5.38 -4.84
N LEU A 17 -7.21 -6.07 -3.79
CA LEU A 17 -7.93 -6.16 -2.51
C LEU A 17 -7.48 -5.12 -1.49
N TYR A 18 -6.38 -4.40 -1.75
CA TYR A 18 -5.80 -3.50 -0.76
C TYR A 18 -6.65 -2.26 -0.51
N GLU A 19 -7.16 -1.64 -1.57
CA GLU A 19 -8.04 -0.46 -1.47
C GLU A 19 -9.31 -0.82 -0.69
N LEU A 20 -9.94 -1.96 -1.01
CA LEU A 20 -11.09 -2.50 -0.27
C LEU A 20 -10.75 -2.79 1.20
N TYR A 21 -9.56 -3.30 1.50
CA TYR A 21 -9.11 -3.51 2.87
C TYR A 21 -9.03 -2.19 3.64
N GLN A 22 -8.44 -1.15 3.04
CA GLN A 22 -8.33 0.18 3.65
C GLN A 22 -9.70 0.83 3.84
N GLU A 23 -10.61 0.69 2.87
CA GLU A 23 -12.00 1.15 3.01
C GLU A 23 -12.73 0.49 4.20
N LEU A 24 -12.54 -0.83 4.39
CA LEU A 24 -13.13 -1.55 5.53
C LEU A 24 -12.54 -1.09 6.86
N LEU A 25 -11.24 -0.84 6.94
CA LEU A 25 -10.61 -0.28 8.15
C LEU A 25 -11.11 1.14 8.45
N ASN A 26 -11.32 1.97 7.42
CA ASN A 26 -11.90 3.30 7.57
C ASN A 26 -13.38 3.28 8.02
N GLN A 27 -14.06 2.13 7.89
CA GLN A 27 -15.42 1.88 8.38
C GLN A 27 -15.45 1.24 9.77
N ASP A 28 -14.33 1.30 10.52
CA ASP A 28 -14.17 0.76 11.87
C ASP A 28 -14.29 -0.78 11.97
N HIS A 29 -14.14 -1.52 10.88
CA HIS A 29 -14.03 -2.98 10.94
C HIS A 29 -12.69 -3.41 11.55
N THR A 30 -12.71 -4.52 12.30
CA THR A 30 -11.45 -5.10 12.77
C THR A 30 -10.65 -5.68 11.60
N GLU A 31 -9.31 -5.72 11.71
CA GLU A 31 -8.45 -6.31 10.67
C GLU A 31 -8.87 -7.74 10.30
N ALA A 32 -9.29 -8.53 11.30
CA ALA A 32 -9.76 -9.89 11.10
C ALA A 32 -11.07 -9.94 10.29
N GLU A 33 -12.04 -9.08 10.61
CA GLU A 33 -13.29 -8.95 9.87
C GLU A 33 -13.06 -8.50 8.44
N ALA A 34 -12.19 -7.50 8.23
CA ALA A 34 -11.85 -7.00 6.90
C ALA A 34 -11.24 -8.11 6.03
N LEU A 35 -10.28 -8.88 6.55
CA LEU A 35 -9.69 -10.01 5.82
C LEU A 35 -10.70 -11.14 5.52
N ASN A 36 -11.65 -11.37 6.42
CA ASN A 36 -12.73 -12.32 6.22
C ASN A 36 -13.68 -11.86 5.10
N ALA A 37 -14.04 -10.57 5.07
CA ALA A 37 -14.86 -9.96 4.03
C ALA A 37 -14.21 -10.08 2.65
N LEU A 38 -12.88 -9.93 2.56
CA LEU A 38 -12.10 -10.10 1.33
C LEU A 38 -11.92 -11.56 0.89
N ARG A 39 -12.54 -12.52 1.59
CA ARG A 39 -12.48 -13.97 1.30
C ARG A 39 -11.04 -14.50 1.23
N LEU A 40 -10.16 -13.99 2.11
CA LEU A 40 -8.80 -14.51 2.28
C LEU A 40 -8.77 -15.54 3.40
N SER A 41 -8.87 -16.83 3.07
CA SER A 41 -8.78 -17.91 4.07
C SER A 41 -7.34 -18.26 4.46
N ARG A 42 -6.43 -18.30 3.47
CA ARG A 42 -5.04 -18.73 3.68
C ARG A 42 -4.20 -17.64 4.33
N MET A 43 -3.49 -18.00 5.41
CA MET A 43 -2.58 -17.09 6.13
C MET A 43 -1.52 -16.45 5.24
N CYS A 44 -1.01 -17.18 4.24
CA CYS A 44 0.03 -16.68 3.35
C CYS A 44 -0.44 -15.48 2.51
N CYS A 45 -1.69 -15.51 2.05
CA CYS A 45 -2.27 -14.42 1.28
C CYS A 45 -2.77 -13.29 2.24
N ARG A 46 -3.17 -13.60 3.49
CA ARG A 46 -3.49 -12.59 4.54
C ARG A 46 -2.29 -11.74 4.94
N ARG A 47 -1.13 -12.39 5.14
CA ARG A 47 0.13 -11.71 5.50
C ARG A 47 0.47 -10.59 4.53
N MET A 48 0.20 -10.78 3.23
CA MET A 48 0.50 -9.77 2.21
C MET A 48 -0.27 -8.46 2.39
N ILE A 49 -1.48 -8.51 2.97
CA ILE A 49 -2.27 -7.32 3.25
C ILE A 49 -1.90 -6.75 4.62
N LEU A 50 -1.87 -7.60 5.65
CA LEU A 50 -1.62 -7.16 7.04
C LEU A 50 -0.25 -6.49 7.24
N SER A 51 0.80 -7.00 6.59
CA SER A 51 2.17 -6.48 6.76
C SER A 51 2.58 -5.48 5.68
N HIS A 52 1.64 -4.98 4.87
CA HIS A 52 1.95 -4.04 3.81
C HIS A 52 2.11 -2.62 4.37
N ILE A 53 3.18 -1.93 3.96
CA ILE A 53 3.41 -0.52 4.30
C ILE A 53 3.48 0.26 2.99
N ASP A 54 2.52 1.15 2.77
CA ASP A 54 2.47 1.93 1.54
C ASP A 54 3.37 3.16 1.61
N LEU A 55 4.66 2.95 1.34
CA LEU A 55 5.63 4.04 1.18
C LEU A 55 5.57 4.73 -0.20
N ALA A 56 4.54 4.51 -1.04
CA ALA A 56 4.56 5.07 -2.40
C ALA A 56 4.50 6.59 -2.34
N ASP A 57 3.53 7.13 -1.60
CA ASP A 57 3.31 8.57 -1.44
C ASP A 57 4.51 9.29 -0.81
N ASP A 58 5.21 8.64 0.12
CA ASP A 58 6.42 9.17 0.76
C ASP A 58 7.61 9.26 -0.20
N LEU A 59 7.66 8.39 -1.22
CA LEU A 59 8.76 8.31 -2.18
C LEU A 59 8.51 9.13 -3.45
N LEU A 60 7.25 9.39 -3.80
CA LEU A 60 6.87 10.19 -4.98
C LEU A 60 7.60 11.55 -5.10
N PRO A 61 7.84 12.32 -4.01
CA PRO A 61 8.52 13.62 -4.09
C PRO A 61 9.98 13.56 -4.53
N TYR A 62 10.63 12.39 -4.43
CA TYR A 62 12.07 12.23 -4.63
C TYR A 62 12.43 11.74 -6.05
N SER A 63 11.60 12.02 -7.04
CA SER A 63 11.89 11.68 -8.44
C SER A 63 13.17 12.37 -8.93
N VAL A 64 14.10 11.61 -9.50
CA VAL A 64 15.22 12.20 -10.24
C VAL A 64 14.67 13.00 -11.43
N PRO A 65 15.20 14.19 -11.72
CA PRO A 65 14.80 14.92 -12.91
C PRO A 65 15.20 14.13 -14.15
N VAL A 66 14.23 13.45 -14.77
CA VAL A 66 14.37 12.97 -16.15
C VAL A 66 14.22 14.21 -17.03
N VAL A 67 15.26 14.51 -17.80
CA VAL A 67 15.40 15.66 -18.71
C VAL A 67 14.05 16.24 -19.17
N GLY A 68 13.66 17.41 -18.63
CA GLY A 68 12.78 18.34 -19.36
C GLY A 68 11.39 18.73 -18.83
N SER A 69 10.91 18.29 -17.65
CA SER A 69 9.53 18.71 -17.25
C SER A 69 9.19 18.84 -15.77
N MET A 70 10.11 18.63 -14.81
CA MET A 70 9.75 18.72 -13.39
C MET A 70 10.13 20.07 -12.75
N PRO A 71 9.19 20.76 -12.08
CA PRO A 71 9.50 21.96 -11.30
C PRO A 71 10.46 21.59 -10.16
N LEU A 72 11.44 22.46 -9.88
CA LEU A 72 12.38 22.30 -8.78
C LEU A 72 11.61 22.36 -7.44
N ILE A 73 11.20 21.20 -6.92
CA ILE A 73 10.73 21.10 -5.54
C ILE A 73 11.97 21.18 -4.66
N ASN A 74 12.06 22.21 -3.82
CA ASN A 74 13.14 22.36 -2.86
C ASN A 74 13.20 21.11 -1.96
N PRO A 75 14.38 20.47 -1.78
CA PRO A 75 14.50 19.24 -0.99
C PRO A 75 14.13 19.41 0.50
N VAL A 76 13.94 20.64 0.97
CA VAL A 76 13.54 20.98 2.34
C VAL A 76 12.01 20.98 2.54
N GLN A 77 11.22 21.02 1.47
CA GLN A 77 9.74 21.09 1.53
C GLN A 77 9.05 19.75 1.25
N GLY A 78 9.79 18.64 1.29
CA GLY A 78 9.19 17.31 1.16
C GLY A 78 8.15 17.06 2.26
N PRO A 79 7.02 16.40 1.97
CA PRO A 79 6.07 16.00 3.00
C PRO A 79 6.77 15.11 4.03
N VAL A 80 6.50 15.35 5.32
CA VAL A 80 6.96 14.49 6.41
C VAL A 80 6.34 13.10 6.20
N PRO A 81 7.13 12.01 6.24
CA PRO A 81 6.59 10.67 6.05
C PRO A 81 5.45 10.43 7.04
N ARG A 82 4.28 10.01 6.54
CA ARG A 82 3.15 9.68 7.41
C ARG A 82 3.52 8.41 8.19
N ARG A 83 3.93 8.59 9.46
CA ARG A 83 3.92 7.48 10.42
C ARG A 83 2.47 7.22 10.83
N GLN A 84 1.83 6.27 10.17
CA GLN A 84 0.73 5.52 10.77
C GLN A 84 1.32 4.53 11.80
#